data_AF-A0A4V2AFL1-F1
#
_entry.id   AF-A0A4V2AFL1-F1
#
_cell.length_a   1.000
_cell.length_b   1.000
_cell.length_c   1.000
_cell.angle_alpha   90.00
_cell.angle_beta   90.00
_cell.angle_gamma   90.00
#
_symmetry.space_group_name_H-M   'P 1'
#
loop_
_entity.id
_entity.type
_entity.pdbx_description
1 polymer ?
#
loop_
_entity_poly.entity_id
_entity_poly.type
_entity_poly.pdbx_seq_one_letter_code
_entity_poly.pdbx_strand_id
1 'polypeptide(L)'
;MPESTVTFSQAIRRRLLRNKGALFGLVLIGLALLVAVFGYFLAPDPSPYANRIILEVGGNKPGYRQAFLLQRKAPAPSQPGFFGRLLHGTPDPWERIPVTAWQRAGDSLVAQVYIDEGLTDRRSYAINTLAPDPVEVRTFRLGTDKYGRDILSRLLIGTRVSLTVGLVTVLISLSIGIFLG
;
A
#
# COMPACT_ATOMS: atom_id res chain seq x y z
N MET A 1 7.11 58.99 -0.88
CA MET A 1 6.71 57.73 -0.21
C MET A 1 6.98 56.60 -1.21
N PRO A 2 7.76 55.57 -0.89
CA PRO A 2 8.09 54.54 -1.87
C PRO A 2 6.87 53.63 -2.06
N GLU A 3 6.36 53.54 -3.29
CA GLU A 3 5.37 52.53 -3.64
C GLU A 3 6.01 51.15 -3.49
N SER A 4 5.50 50.34 -2.57
CA SER A 4 5.90 48.94 -2.45
C SER A 4 5.43 48.20 -3.70
N THR A 5 6.33 47.99 -4.66
CA THR A 5 6.09 47.16 -5.84
C THR A 5 5.83 45.73 -5.40
N VAL A 6 4.55 45.38 -5.29
CA VAL A 6 4.12 44.02 -4.94
C VAL A 6 4.67 43.07 -5.99
N THR A 7 5.55 42.16 -5.59
CA THR A 7 6.15 41.17 -6.49
C THR A 7 5.04 40.32 -7.12
N PHE A 8 5.17 39.95 -8.40
CA PHE A 8 4.19 39.12 -9.11
C PHE A 8 3.78 37.85 -8.34
N SER A 9 4.74 37.19 -7.68
CA SER A 9 4.51 36.03 -6.80
C SER A 9 3.63 36.34 -5.60
N GLN A 10 3.77 37.53 -4.99
CA GLN A 10 2.96 37.99 -3.88
C GLN A 10 1.52 38.30 -4.33
N ALA A 11 1.35 38.87 -5.53
CA ALA A 11 0.04 39.13 -6.12
C ALA A 11 -0.73 37.83 -6.42
N ILE A 12 -0.06 36.83 -6.99
CA ILE A 12 -0.63 35.49 -7.22
C ILE A 12 -1.00 34.82 -5.90
N ARG A 13 -0.07 34.80 -4.93
CA ARG A 13 -0.30 34.18 -3.61
C ARG A 13 -1.50 34.80 -2.91
N ARG A 14 -1.64 36.13 -2.95
CA ARG A 14 -2.76 36.84 -2.33
C ARG A 14 -4.10 36.55 -3.02
N ARG A 15 -4.12 36.42 -4.36
CA ARG A 15 -5.33 36.03 -5.12
C ARG A 15 -5.73 34.58 -4.86
N LEU A 16 -4.75 33.66 -4.84
CA LEU A 16 -4.98 32.24 -4.60
C LEU A 16 -5.54 31.98 -3.18
N LEU A 17 -4.95 32.60 -2.16
CA LEU A 17 -5.39 32.47 -0.77
C LEU A 17 -6.75 33.14 -0.51
N ARG A 18 -7.16 34.11 -1.34
CA ARG A 18 -8.47 34.77 -1.23
C ARG A 18 -9.59 33.92 -1.83
N ASN A 19 -9.28 33.05 -2.80
CA ASN A 19 -10.24 32.12 -3.38
C ASN A 19 -10.26 30.80 -2.60
N LYS A 20 -11.26 30.66 -1.71
CA LYS A 20 -11.42 29.47 -0.86
C LYS A 20 -11.59 28.17 -1.67
N GLY A 21 -12.26 28.23 -2.83
CA GLY A 21 -12.47 27.05 -3.69
C GLY A 21 -11.17 26.59 -4.36
N ALA A 22 -10.41 27.54 -4.93
CA ALA A 22 -9.10 27.24 -5.51
C ALA A 22 -8.11 26.71 -4.46
N LEU A 23 -8.14 27.26 -3.25
CA LEU A 23 -7.32 26.79 -2.13
C LEU A 23 -7.68 25.36 -1.72
N PHE A 24 -8.97 25.03 -1.64
CA PHE A 24 -9.42 23.68 -1.32
C PHE A 24 -8.93 22.66 -2.36
N GLY A 25 -9.08 22.97 -3.65
CA GLY A 25 -8.57 22.12 -4.73
C GLY A 25 -7.06 21.91 -4.66
N LEU A 26 -6.30 22.98 -4.39
CA LEU A 26 -4.85 22.91 -4.23
C LEU A 26 -4.44 22.00 -3.06
N VAL A 27 -5.11 22.12 -1.92
CA VAL A 27 -4.86 21.26 -0.74
C VAL A 27 -5.16 19.80 -1.06
N LEU A 28 -6.29 19.53 -1.73
CA LEU A 28 -6.67 18.17 -2.12
C LEU A 28 -5.63 17.54 -3.05
N ILE A 29 -5.19 18.28 -4.07
CA ILE A 29 -4.13 17.83 -5.00
C ILE A 29 -2.81 17.61 -4.25
N GLY A 30 -2.43 18.54 -3.37
CA GLY A 30 -1.22 18.41 -2.56
C GLY A 30 -1.24 17.15 -1.68
N LEU A 31 -2.39 16.85 -1.07
CA LEU A 31 -2.56 15.63 -0.27
C LEU A 31 -2.51 14.37 -1.12
N ALA A 32 -3.17 14.37 -2.29
CA ALA A 32 -3.11 13.24 -3.23
C ALA A 32 -1.69 12.98 -3.73
N LEU A 33 -0.91 14.03 -4.01
CA LEU A 33 0.50 13.91 -4.38
C LEU A 33 1.34 13.36 -3.23
N LEU A 34 1.12 13.81 -1.99
CA LEU A 34 1.81 13.28 -0.82
C LEU A 34 1.52 11.79 -0.64
N VAL A 35 0.24 11.38 -0.72
CA VAL A 35 -0.15 9.96 -0.67
C VAL A 35 0.47 9.18 -1.83
N ALA A 36 0.51 9.74 -3.04
CA ALA A 36 1.12 9.07 -4.18
C ALA A 36 2.63 8.86 -3.98
N VAL A 37 3.37 9.86 -3.48
CA VAL A 37 4.82 9.74 -3.26
C VAL A 37 5.12 8.79 -2.09
N PHE A 38 4.44 8.96 -0.95
CA PHE A 38 4.72 8.22 0.28
C PHE A 38 3.84 6.98 0.49
N GLY A 39 3.04 6.59 -0.51
CA GLY A 39 2.03 5.53 -0.39
C GLY A 39 2.57 4.22 0.17
N TYR A 40 3.76 3.77 -0.26
CA TYR A 40 4.37 2.53 0.24
C TYR A 40 4.81 2.59 1.71
N PHE A 41 5.01 3.78 2.27
CA PHE A 41 5.33 3.95 3.69
C PHE A 41 4.06 4.11 4.55
N LEU A 42 2.96 4.59 3.96
CA LEU A 42 1.67 4.71 4.64
C LEU A 42 0.84 3.42 4.58
N ALA A 43 1.01 2.62 3.53
CA ALA A 43 0.23 1.42 3.29
C ALA A 43 0.61 0.29 4.27
N PRO A 44 -0.38 -0.37 4.92
CA PRO A 44 -0.14 -1.57 5.73
C PRO A 44 0.53 -2.73 4.99
N ASP A 45 0.25 -2.89 3.69
CA ASP A 45 0.95 -3.79 2.78
C ASP A 45 1.90 -3.00 1.88
N PRO A 46 3.21 -2.98 2.18
CA PRO A 46 4.20 -2.28 1.39
C PRO A 46 4.66 -3.09 0.16
N SER A 47 4.00 -4.22 -0.14
CA SER A 47 4.32 -5.02 -1.32
C SER A 47 4.16 -4.19 -2.60
N PRO A 48 4.95 -4.46 -3.65
CA PRO A 48 4.79 -3.78 -4.93
C PRO A 48 3.33 -3.84 -5.40
N TYR A 49 2.77 -2.67 -5.71
CA TYR A 49 1.36 -2.49 -6.10
C TYR A 49 0.30 -2.94 -5.08
N ALA A 50 0.67 -3.14 -3.80
CA ALA A 50 -0.20 -3.69 -2.76
C ALA A 50 -0.91 -4.99 -3.24
N ASN A 51 -0.16 -5.85 -3.92
CA ASN A 51 -0.70 -6.99 -4.67
C ASN A 51 -0.42 -8.33 -3.99
N ARG A 52 -0.33 -8.37 -2.66
CA ARG A 52 -0.18 -9.62 -1.94
C ARG A 52 -1.50 -10.40 -1.91
N ILE A 53 -1.53 -11.50 -2.66
CA ILE A 53 -2.68 -12.40 -2.73
C ILE A 53 -2.58 -13.42 -1.59
N ILE A 54 -3.67 -13.60 -0.86
CA ILE A 54 -3.85 -14.61 0.19
C ILE A 54 -5.32 -15.06 0.08
N LEU A 55 -5.60 -16.04 -0.76
CA LEU A 55 -6.97 -16.37 -1.18
C LEU A 55 -7.88 -16.72 0.00
N GLU A 56 -7.33 -17.36 1.02
CA GLU A 56 -8.02 -17.83 2.21
C GLU A 56 -8.64 -16.68 3.01
N VAL A 57 -8.06 -15.47 2.97
CA VAL A 57 -8.63 -14.29 3.65
C VAL A 57 -9.44 -13.40 2.70
N GLY A 58 -9.87 -13.92 1.55
CA GLY A 58 -10.62 -13.17 0.56
C GLY A 58 -12.01 -12.72 1.02
N GLY A 59 -12.43 -11.52 0.59
CA GLY A 59 -13.81 -11.05 0.74
C GLY A 59 -14.24 -10.67 2.16
N ASN A 60 -13.30 -10.42 3.07
CA ASN A 60 -13.61 -10.08 4.45
C ASN A 60 -13.97 -8.59 4.63
N LYS A 61 -14.87 -8.33 5.59
CA LYS A 61 -15.38 -6.98 5.89
C LYS A 61 -14.31 -6.08 6.55
N PRO A 62 -14.52 -4.75 6.55
CA PRO A 62 -13.68 -3.80 7.30
C PRO A 62 -13.49 -4.19 8.77
N GLY A 63 -12.25 -4.07 9.26
CA GLY A 63 -11.88 -4.38 10.64
C GLY A 63 -11.48 -5.85 10.89
N TYR A 64 -11.49 -6.69 9.86
CA TYR A 64 -11.09 -8.09 9.93
C TYR A 64 -9.66 -8.26 10.46
N ARG A 65 -9.44 -9.29 11.30
CA ARG A 65 -8.15 -9.61 11.92
C ARG A 65 -7.81 -11.07 11.65
N GLN A 66 -6.56 -11.31 11.29
CA GLN A 66 -6.06 -12.66 11.03
C GLN A 66 -4.62 -12.79 11.51
N ALA A 67 -4.31 -13.92 12.16
CA ALA A 67 -2.94 -14.29 12.49
C ALA A 67 -2.29 -14.99 11.30
N PHE A 68 -1.03 -14.67 11.02
CA PHE A 68 -0.26 -15.22 9.92
C PHE A 68 1.03 -15.84 10.45
N LEU A 69 1.28 -17.08 10.04
CA LEU A 69 2.58 -17.72 10.18
C LEU A 69 3.52 -17.21 9.08
N LEU A 70 4.73 -16.80 9.47
CA LEU A 70 5.75 -16.24 8.59
C LEU A 70 6.77 -17.32 8.21
N GLN A 71 6.65 -17.82 6.99
CA GLN A 71 7.59 -18.80 6.43
C GLN A 71 8.55 -18.12 5.44
N ARG A 72 9.84 -18.47 5.46
CA ARG A 72 10.84 -17.87 4.57
C ARG A 72 10.61 -18.28 3.12
N LYS A 73 10.51 -17.33 2.20
CA LYS A 73 10.47 -17.59 0.75
C LYS A 73 11.85 -18.00 0.24
N ALA A 74 11.88 -19.00 -0.64
CA ALA A 74 13.07 -19.40 -1.37
C ALA A 74 12.81 -19.25 -2.89
N PRO A 75 13.55 -18.39 -3.61
CA PRO A 75 14.66 -17.55 -3.16
C PRO A 75 14.22 -16.31 -2.36
N ALA A 76 15.11 -15.79 -1.50
CA ALA A 76 14.85 -14.55 -0.77
C ALA A 76 14.90 -13.35 -1.75
N PRO A 77 13.88 -12.47 -1.76
CA PRO A 77 13.86 -11.35 -2.67
C PRO A 77 14.93 -10.30 -2.30
N SER A 78 15.43 -9.58 -3.30
CA SER A 78 16.35 -8.46 -3.08
C SER A 78 15.62 -7.32 -2.36
N GLN A 79 16.24 -6.80 -1.30
CA GLN A 79 15.69 -5.69 -0.53
C GLN A 79 16.09 -4.36 -1.19
N PRO A 80 15.14 -3.55 -1.68
CA PRO A 80 15.47 -2.29 -2.31
C PRO A 80 15.97 -1.26 -1.28
N GLY A 81 16.85 -0.36 -1.72
CA GLY A 81 17.27 0.82 -0.95
C GLY A 81 16.11 1.79 -0.71
N PHE A 82 16.37 2.91 -0.01
CA PHE A 82 15.34 3.89 0.34
C PHE A 82 14.50 4.37 -0.87
N PHE A 83 15.15 4.82 -1.95
CA PHE A 83 14.46 5.28 -3.15
C PHE A 83 13.73 4.15 -3.89
N GLY A 84 14.29 2.94 -3.89
CA GLY A 84 13.63 1.77 -4.46
C GLY A 84 12.33 1.44 -3.72
N ARG A 85 12.33 1.54 -2.38
CA ARG A 85 11.12 1.38 -1.55
C ARG A 85 10.09 2.46 -1.80
N LEU A 86 10.53 3.71 -1.95
CA LEU A 86 9.64 4.83 -2.26
C LEU A 86 8.94 4.66 -3.62
N LEU A 87 9.65 4.14 -4.62
CA LEU A 87 9.12 4.02 -5.99
C LEU A 87 8.41 2.69 -6.26
N HIS A 88 8.85 1.59 -5.67
CA HIS A 88 8.38 0.25 -6.04
C HIS A 88 7.92 -0.60 -4.84
N GLY A 89 8.03 -0.11 -3.61
CA GLY A 89 7.68 -0.86 -2.40
C GLY A 89 8.77 -1.85 -1.98
N THR A 90 8.43 -2.72 -1.04
CA THR A 90 9.31 -3.77 -0.50
C THR A 90 8.74 -5.15 -0.84
N PRO A 91 9.43 -5.94 -1.69
CA PRO A 91 9.11 -7.35 -1.84
C PRO A 91 9.19 -8.06 -0.49
N ASP A 92 8.23 -8.95 -0.20
CA ASP A 92 8.19 -9.61 1.08
C ASP A 92 9.04 -10.88 1.11
N PRO A 93 10.02 -10.98 2.02
CA PRO A 93 10.80 -12.20 2.20
C PRO A 93 10.01 -13.34 2.87
N TRP A 94 8.84 -13.06 3.43
CA TRP A 94 7.99 -14.01 4.12
C TRP A 94 6.73 -14.32 3.31
N GLU A 95 6.42 -15.61 3.25
CA GLU A 95 5.12 -16.14 2.90
C GLU A 95 4.24 -16.13 4.16
N ARG A 96 3.03 -15.58 4.02
CA ARG A 96 2.09 -15.41 5.13
C ARG A 96 1.01 -16.47 5.01
N ILE A 97 1.02 -17.41 5.93
CA ILE A 97 0.05 -18.51 5.96
C ILE A 97 -0.96 -18.19 7.06
N PRO A 98 -2.26 -18.03 6.76
CA PRO A 98 -3.24 -17.69 7.78
C PRO A 98 -3.42 -18.87 8.74
N VAL A 99 -3.34 -18.59 10.04
CA VAL A 99 -3.43 -19.60 11.10
C VAL A 99 -4.42 -19.18 12.18
N THR A 100 -5.16 -20.14 12.75
CA THR A 100 -6.10 -19.90 13.86
C THR A 100 -5.47 -20.23 15.21
N ALA A 101 -4.65 -21.28 15.25
CA ALA A 101 -3.95 -21.72 16.45
C ALA A 101 -2.56 -22.26 16.09
N TRP A 102 -1.63 -22.18 17.02
CA TRP A 102 -0.28 -22.71 16.86
C TRP A 102 0.25 -23.23 18.18
N GLN A 103 1.03 -24.31 18.12
CA GLN A 103 1.69 -24.91 19.27
C GLN A 103 3.10 -25.33 18.88
N ARG A 104 4.07 -25.02 19.73
CA ARG A 104 5.45 -25.46 19.55
C ARG A 104 5.59 -26.90 20.04
N ALA A 105 6.18 -27.76 19.21
CA ALA A 105 6.44 -29.17 19.51
C ALA A 105 7.90 -29.48 19.17
N GLY A 106 8.80 -29.26 20.13
CA GLY A 106 10.24 -29.42 19.94
C GLY A 106 10.77 -28.50 18.83
N ASP A 107 11.34 -29.11 17.79
CA ASP A 107 11.94 -28.43 16.63
C ASP A 107 10.94 -28.06 15.54
N SER A 108 9.66 -28.36 15.75
CA SER A 108 8.57 -28.03 14.83
C SER A 108 7.52 -27.14 15.48
N LEU A 109 6.86 -26.32 14.67
CA LEU A 109 5.69 -25.55 15.04
C LEU A 109 4.49 -26.14 14.30
N VAL A 110 3.52 -26.63 15.08
CA VAL A 110 2.29 -27.21 14.56
C VAL A 110 1.23 -26.13 14.57
N ALA A 111 0.72 -25.77 13.40
CA ALA A 111 -0.29 -24.74 13.23
C ALA A 111 -1.58 -25.30 12.61
N GLN A 112 -2.72 -24.74 13.04
CA GLN A 112 -4.00 -24.90 12.38
C GLN A 112 -4.10 -23.83 11.30
N VAL A 113 -3.82 -24.21 10.07
CA VAL A 113 -3.88 -23.35 8.88
C VAL A 113 -5.33 -23.15 8.51
N TYR A 114 -5.74 -21.90 8.36
CA TYR A 114 -7.08 -21.53 7.91
C TYR A 114 -7.17 -21.74 6.40
N ILE A 115 -8.18 -22.48 5.94
CA ILE A 115 -8.43 -22.71 4.51
C ILE A 115 -9.60 -21.84 4.06
N ASP A 116 -10.81 -22.12 4.57
CA ASP A 116 -12.04 -21.40 4.23
C ASP A 116 -13.17 -21.75 5.22
N GLU A 117 -14.14 -20.85 5.43
CA GLU A 117 -15.39 -21.05 6.22
C GLU A 117 -15.24 -21.89 7.52
N GLY A 118 -14.15 -21.68 8.27
CA GLY A 118 -13.89 -22.41 9.52
C GLY A 118 -13.24 -23.79 9.36
N LEU A 119 -12.96 -24.21 8.13
CA LEU A 119 -12.10 -25.36 7.83
C LEU A 119 -10.65 -24.99 8.14
N THR A 120 -10.03 -25.83 8.96
CA THR A 120 -8.62 -25.71 9.32
C THR A 120 -7.89 -27.01 9.04
N ASP A 121 -6.67 -26.91 8.53
CA ASP A 121 -5.77 -28.04 8.32
C ASP A 121 -4.59 -27.98 9.29
N ARG A 122 -4.23 -29.11 9.90
CA ARG A 122 -3.15 -29.18 10.88
C ARG A 122 -1.85 -29.47 10.16
N ARG A 123 -0.96 -28.47 10.08
CA ARG A 123 0.34 -28.58 9.42
C ARG A 123 1.49 -28.37 10.40
N SER A 124 2.59 -29.11 10.17
CA SER A 124 3.83 -28.98 10.92
C SER A 124 4.88 -28.25 10.09
N TYR A 125 5.52 -27.24 10.67
CA TYR A 125 6.54 -26.43 10.04
C TYR A 125 7.85 -26.53 10.83
N ALA A 126 8.97 -26.73 10.15
CA ALA A 126 10.27 -26.73 10.80
C ALA A 126 10.64 -25.30 11.25
N ILE A 127 11.03 -25.13 12.51
CA ILE A 127 11.27 -23.81 13.12
C ILE A 127 12.36 -23.02 12.38
N ASN A 128 13.35 -23.71 11.82
CA ASN A 128 14.45 -23.10 11.04
C ASN A 128 13.99 -22.43 9.73
N THR A 129 12.80 -22.76 9.23
CA THR A 129 12.21 -22.14 8.03
C THR A 129 11.33 -20.94 8.34
N LEU A 130 11.04 -20.70 9.62
CA LEU A 130 10.16 -19.63 10.07
C LEU A 130 10.94 -18.38 10.46
N ALA A 131 10.24 -17.24 10.55
CA ALA A 131 10.80 -16.03 11.13
C ALA A 131 11.11 -16.22 12.64
N PRO A 132 12.05 -15.43 13.21
CA PRO A 132 12.35 -15.46 14.65
C PRO A 132 11.11 -15.24 15.53
N ASP A 133 10.23 -14.32 15.10
CA ASP A 133 8.87 -14.21 15.57
C ASP A 133 7.93 -14.77 14.49
N PRO A 134 7.49 -16.04 14.62
CA PRO A 134 6.86 -16.74 13.52
C PRO A 134 5.41 -16.34 13.28
N VAL A 135 4.75 -15.65 14.22
CA VAL A 135 3.31 -15.34 14.11
C VAL A 135 3.04 -13.85 14.25
N GLU A 136 2.43 -13.26 13.21
CA GLU A 136 2.07 -11.85 13.16
C GLU A 136 0.54 -11.71 13.02
N VAL A 137 -0.09 -10.93 13.91
CA VAL A 137 -1.52 -10.59 13.77
C VAL A 137 -1.66 -9.31 12.96
N ARG A 138 -2.40 -9.37 11.85
CA ARG A 138 -2.69 -8.19 11.02
C ARG A 138 -4.17 -7.82 11.07
N THR A 139 -4.42 -6.52 11.01
CA THR A 139 -5.76 -5.93 10.96
C THR A 139 -5.98 -5.25 9.60
N PHE A 140 -6.99 -5.71 8.88
CA PHE A 140 -7.41 -5.17 7.59
C PHE A 140 -8.47 -4.09 7.81
N ARG A 141 -8.03 -2.83 7.92
CA ARG A 141 -8.91 -1.71 8.32
C ARG A 141 -10.11 -1.52 7.40
N LEU A 142 -9.91 -1.63 6.09
CA LEU A 142 -10.98 -1.52 5.09
C LEU A 142 -11.41 -2.90 4.53
N GLY A 143 -10.94 -3.99 5.12
CA GLY A 143 -11.24 -5.35 4.69
C GLY A 143 -10.32 -5.82 3.56
N THR A 144 -10.69 -6.95 2.97
CA THR A 144 -9.93 -7.59 1.90
C THR A 144 -10.78 -7.74 0.65
N ASP A 145 -10.13 -7.72 -0.51
CA ASP A 145 -10.82 -8.06 -1.76
C ASP A 145 -10.96 -9.58 -1.94
N LYS A 146 -11.58 -10.02 -3.05
CA LYS A 146 -11.79 -11.45 -3.37
C LYS A 146 -10.50 -12.29 -3.47
N TYR A 147 -9.32 -11.67 -3.50
CA TYR A 147 -8.02 -12.34 -3.53
C TYR A 147 -7.25 -12.18 -2.20
N GLY A 148 -7.89 -11.64 -1.17
CA GLY A 148 -7.29 -11.40 0.13
C GLY A 148 -6.33 -10.22 0.20
N ARG A 149 -6.32 -9.35 -0.81
CA ARG A 149 -5.47 -8.14 -0.80
C ARG A 149 -6.09 -7.08 0.12
N ASP A 150 -5.24 -6.34 0.82
CA ASP A 150 -5.68 -5.24 1.68
C ASP A 150 -6.22 -4.06 0.87
N ILE A 151 -7.52 -3.77 1.03
CA ILE A 151 -8.20 -2.70 0.28
C ILE A 151 -7.61 -1.33 0.61
N LEU A 152 -7.23 -1.07 1.86
CA LEU A 152 -6.66 0.23 2.25
C LEU A 152 -5.34 0.50 1.52
N SER A 153 -4.44 -0.48 1.54
CA SER A 153 -3.18 -0.41 0.81
C SER A 153 -3.41 -0.21 -0.69
N ARG A 154 -4.38 -0.90 -1.30
CA ARG A 154 -4.70 -0.74 -2.72
C ARG A 154 -5.24 0.64 -3.08
N LEU A 155 -6.01 1.29 -2.21
CA LEU A 155 -6.47 2.67 -2.43
C LEU A 155 -5.32 3.68 -2.36
N LEU A 156 -4.45 3.55 -1.36
CA LEU A 156 -3.28 4.42 -1.19
C LEU A 156 -2.34 4.30 -2.39
N ILE A 157 -1.98 3.08 -2.79
CA ILE A 157 -1.11 2.85 -3.95
C ILE A 157 -1.82 3.17 -5.28
N GLY A 158 -3.14 2.93 -5.36
CA GLY A 158 -3.98 3.27 -6.51
C GLY A 158 -3.99 4.77 -6.81
N THR A 159 -3.91 5.62 -5.78
CA THR A 159 -3.81 7.08 -5.94
C THR A 159 -2.64 7.49 -6.84
N ARG A 160 -1.48 6.82 -6.70
CA ARG A 160 -0.32 7.04 -7.57
C ARG A 160 -0.62 6.68 -9.02
N VAL A 161 -1.22 5.51 -9.24
CA VAL A 161 -1.55 5.03 -10.59
C VAL A 161 -2.53 5.99 -11.27
N SER A 162 -3.57 6.42 -10.57
CA SER A 162 -4.56 7.38 -11.09
C SER A 162 -3.93 8.73 -11.45
N LEU A 163 -3.03 9.26 -10.62
CA LEU A 163 -2.33 10.52 -10.89
C LEU A 163 -1.41 10.41 -12.11
N THR A 164 -0.67 9.30 -12.23
CA THR A 164 0.20 9.06 -13.39
C THR A 164 -0.61 8.96 -14.68
N VAL A 165 -1.72 8.20 -14.68
CA VAL A 165 -2.59 8.08 -15.85
C VAL A 165 -3.16 9.45 -16.24
N GLY A 166 -3.70 10.21 -15.28
CA GLY A 166 -4.23 11.55 -15.54
C GLY A 166 -3.18 12.50 -16.12
N LEU A 167 -1.96 12.50 -15.58
CA LEU A 167 -0.86 13.31 -16.08
C LEU A 167 -0.48 12.93 -17.52
N VAL A 168 -0.34 11.63 -17.80
CA VAL A 168 0.00 11.12 -19.13
C VAL A 168 -1.08 11.49 -20.15
N THR A 169 -2.36 11.37 -19.79
CA THR A 169 -3.48 11.78 -20.66
C THR A 169 -3.40 13.26 -21.02
N VAL A 170 -3.18 14.14 -20.04
CA VAL A 170 -3.06 15.59 -20.28
C VAL A 170 -1.87 15.91 -21.19
N LEU A 171 -0.72 15.26 -20.97
CA LEU A 171 0.47 15.46 -21.81
C LEU A 171 0.23 15.05 -23.25
N ILE A 172 -0.45 13.91 -23.48
CA ILE A 172 -0.81 13.45 -24.83
C ILE A 172 -1.78 14.44 -25.50
N SER A 173 -2.84 14.84 -24.80
CA SER A 173 -3.82 15.80 -25.33
C SER A 173 -3.19 17.14 -25.68
N LEU A 174 -2.31 17.67 -24.80
CA LEU A 174 -1.60 18.91 -25.05
C LEU A 174 -0.65 18.79 -26.25
N SER A 175 0.09 17.67 -26.35
CA SER A 175 0.98 17.43 -27.48
C SER A 175 0.23 17.43 -28.80
N ILE A 176 -0.86 16.65 -28.89
CA ILE A 176 -1.70 16.59 -30.09
C ILE A 176 -2.31 17.96 -30.42
N GLY A 177 -2.83 18.67 -29.42
CA GLY A 177 -3.39 20.01 -29.59
C GLY A 177 -2.37 21.01 -30.15
N ILE A 178 -1.13 20.98 -29.66
CA ILE A 178 -0.06 21.85 -30.18
C ILE A 178 0.27 21.53 -31.64
N PHE A 179 0.26 20.26 -32.05
CA PHE A 179 0.56 19.88 -33.43
C PHE A 179 -0.60 20.15 -34.42
N LEU A 180 -1.85 20.04 -33.97
CA LEU A 180 -3.03 20.17 -34.82
C LEU A 180 -3.65 21.58 -34.83
N GLY A 181 -3.43 22.39 -33.79
CA GLY A 181 -3.98 23.74 -33.66
C GLY A 181 -5.27 23.79 -32.83
#